data_AF-A0A9P0AKU2-F1
#
_entry.id   AF-A0A9P0AKU2-F1
#
_cell.length_a   1.000
_cell.length_b   1.000
_cell.length_c   1.000
_cell.angle_alpha   90.00
_cell.angle_beta   90.00
_cell.angle_gamma   90.00
#
_symmetry.space_group_name_H-M   'P 1'
#
loop_
_entity.id
_entity.type
_entity.pdbx_description
1 polymer ?
#
loop_
_entity_poly.entity_id
_entity_poly.type
_entity_poly.pdbx_seq_one_letter_code
_entity_poly.pdbx_strand_id
1 'polypeptide(L)'
;MEKRNTGNSCNKVITMGCNSPKRWSVSVAIILVMSVVTACVGFYILTSGSSAEPTLRFVSIIHRHGDRAPEVSYPLDPYKGESFWPEGLGALLQRGKIGLYRLGTFLRQCYDGFLSAKYSPAEIFILSSSTDRCLMSASLVLAGLYPPVGLQSWNPHLKWQPIPIHTVPLPNDDVS
;
A
#
# COMPACT_ATOMS: atom_id res chain seq x y z
N MET A 1 64.08 -8.77 78.66
CA MET A 1 64.53 -8.92 77.25
C MET A 1 63.38 -8.45 76.37
N GLU A 2 63.16 -7.15 76.21
CA GLU A 2 63.72 -6.30 75.15
C GLU A 2 64.13 -7.05 73.87
N LYS A 3 63.41 -6.81 72.79
CA LYS A 3 63.95 -6.14 71.59
C LYS A 3 62.82 -5.53 70.75
N ARG A 4 62.88 -4.20 70.63
CA ARG A 4 62.30 -3.42 69.54
C ARG A 4 62.83 -3.97 68.21
N ASN A 5 61.99 -3.99 67.18
CA ASN A 5 62.50 -3.90 65.82
C ASN A 5 61.67 -2.94 64.98
N THR A 6 62.41 -2.12 64.27
CA THR A 6 62.11 -0.84 63.62
C THR A 6 61.59 -1.02 62.20
N GLY A 7 60.69 -0.11 61.80
CA GLY A 7 60.72 0.54 60.48
C GLY A 7 60.46 -0.31 59.24
N ASN A 8 59.36 -0.01 58.55
CA ASN A 8 59.45 0.81 57.33
C ASN A 8 58.05 1.18 56.83
N SER A 9 57.74 2.48 56.95
CA SER A 9 56.60 3.09 56.27
C SER A 9 56.92 3.19 54.78
N CYS A 10 56.34 2.27 54.00
CA CYS A 10 56.39 2.34 52.55
C CYS A 10 55.18 3.14 52.08
N ASN A 11 55.38 4.41 51.73
CA ASN A 11 54.35 5.24 51.10
C ASN A 11 53.94 4.61 49.76
N LYS A 12 52.77 3.96 49.72
CA LYS A 12 52.13 3.55 48.46
C LYS A 12 51.57 4.79 47.79
N VAL A 13 52.31 5.33 46.81
CA VAL A 13 51.77 6.27 45.84
C VAL A 13 50.73 5.53 45.01
N ILE A 14 49.44 5.81 45.25
CA ILE A 14 48.36 5.32 44.40
C ILE A 14 48.34 6.20 43.15
N THR A 15 48.96 5.73 42.07
CA THR A 15 48.73 6.28 40.74
C THR A 15 47.33 5.86 40.30
N MET A 16 46.38 6.80 40.27
CA MET A 16 45.11 6.62 39.58
C MET A 16 45.38 6.53 38.07
N GLY A 17 45.59 5.31 37.59
CA GLY A 17 45.64 5.03 36.16
C GLY A 17 44.25 5.28 35.56
N CYS A 18 44.10 6.37 34.82
CA CYS A 18 42.93 6.60 33.99
C CYS A 18 42.93 5.54 32.88
N ASN A 19 42.09 4.51 33.04
CA ASN A 19 42.01 3.41 32.10
C ASN A 19 41.27 3.90 30.85
N SER A 20 42.00 4.13 29.77
CA SER A 20 41.39 4.48 28.48
C SER A 20 40.51 3.32 28.01
N PRO A 21 39.30 3.58 27.51
CA PRO A 21 38.38 2.53 27.14
C PRO A 21 39.03 1.63 26.08
N LYS A 22 39.01 0.31 26.33
CA LYS A 22 39.57 -0.67 25.40
C LYS A 22 38.86 -0.52 24.05
N ARG A 23 39.63 -0.39 22.97
CA ARG A 23 39.13 -0.13 21.59
C ARG A 23 37.96 -1.06 21.20
N TRP A 24 37.98 -2.31 21.67
CA TRP A 24 36.90 -3.28 21.42
C TRP A 24 35.58 -2.91 22.11
N SER A 25 35.61 -2.33 23.31
CA SER A 25 34.42 -1.85 24.02
C SER A 25 33.73 -0.70 23.28
N VAL A 26 34.51 0.17 22.64
CA VAL A 26 33.98 1.26 21.80
C VAL A 26 33.34 0.70 20.53
N SER A 27 33.97 -0.28 19.89
CA SER A 27 33.41 -0.96 18.70
C SER A 27 32.11 -1.69 18.99
N VAL A 28 32.00 -2.40 20.12
CA VAL A 28 30.76 -3.09 20.54
C VAL A 28 29.64 -2.09 20.82
N ALA A 29 29.94 -0.97 21.47
CA ALA A 29 28.96 0.09 21.70
C ALA A 29 28.45 0.71 20.38
N ILE A 30 29.33 0.94 19.40
CA ILE A 30 28.94 1.45 18.08
C ILE A 30 27.99 0.47 17.36
N ILE A 31 28.30 -0.83 17.38
CA ILE A 31 27.46 -1.84 16.71
C ILE A 31 26.07 -1.91 17.33
N LEU A 32 25.97 -1.87 18.67
CA LEU A 32 24.69 -1.84 19.38
C LEU A 32 23.87 -0.60 19.03
N VAL A 33 24.49 0.58 19.02
CA VAL A 33 23.81 1.83 18.64
C VAL A 33 23.32 1.76 17.20
N MET A 34 24.14 1.27 16.26
CA MET A 34 23.74 1.13 14.86
C MET A 34 22.57 0.16 14.70
N SER A 35 22.55 -0.97 15.43
CA SER A 35 21.45 -1.93 15.36
C SER A 35 20.14 -1.32 15.87
N VAL A 36 20.19 -0.58 16.98
CA VAL A 36 19.03 0.12 17.56
C VAL A 36 18.52 1.17 16.58
N VAL A 37 19.40 1.99 15.99
CA VAL A 37 19.02 3.00 15.01
C VAL A 37 18.36 2.35 13.79
N THR A 38 18.93 1.28 13.22
CA THR A 38 18.30 0.57 12.09
C THR A 38 16.95 -0.04 12.44
N ALA A 39 16.77 -0.57 13.65
CA ALA A 39 15.49 -1.09 14.10
C ALA A 39 14.45 0.02 14.27
N CYS A 40 14.84 1.16 14.85
CA CYS A 40 13.96 2.33 14.99
C CYS A 40 13.56 2.92 13.63
N VAL A 41 14.50 3.05 12.69
CA VAL A 41 14.21 3.51 11.33
C VAL A 41 13.29 2.52 10.62
N GLY A 42 13.56 1.22 10.71
CA GLY A 42 12.70 0.18 10.15
C GLY A 42 11.29 0.21 10.71
N PHE A 43 11.14 0.39 12.03
CA PHE A 43 9.85 0.53 12.69
C PHE A 43 9.12 1.80 12.26
N TYR A 44 9.83 2.94 12.22
CA TYR A 44 9.25 4.22 11.78
C TYR A 44 8.73 4.11 10.34
N ILE A 45 9.53 3.55 9.42
CA ILE A 45 9.13 3.31 8.02
C ILE A 45 7.88 2.41 7.97
N LEU A 46 7.82 1.36 8.79
CA LEU A 46 6.68 0.43 8.84
C LEU A 46 5.39 1.11 9.33
N THR A 47 5.51 2.07 10.24
CA THR A 47 4.38 2.83 10.79
C THR A 47 3.99 4.05 9.97
N SER A 48 4.84 4.51 9.04
CA SER A 48 4.63 5.74 8.26
C SER A 48 3.72 5.54 7.03
N GLY A 49 2.71 4.67 7.13
CA GLY A 49 1.73 4.52 6.06
C GLY A 49 0.89 5.78 5.91
N SER A 50 0.59 6.18 4.67
CA SER A 50 -0.41 7.21 4.39
C SER A 50 -1.77 6.68 4.82
N SER A 51 -2.38 7.30 5.84
CA SER A 51 -3.75 7.03 6.27
C SER A 51 -4.61 8.23 5.89
N ALA A 52 -5.92 8.01 5.73
CA ALA A 52 -6.86 9.10 5.56
C ALA A 52 -6.82 10.08 6.75
N GLU A 53 -7.04 11.36 6.46
CA GLU A 53 -7.19 12.39 7.49
C GLU A 53 -8.36 12.05 8.44
N PRO A 54 -8.18 12.10 9.78
CA PRO A 54 -9.24 11.73 10.74
C PRO A 54 -10.51 12.57 10.64
N THR A 55 -10.43 13.76 10.02
CA THR A 55 -11.55 14.68 9.82
C THR A 55 -12.32 14.42 8.54
N LEU A 56 -11.84 13.52 7.66
CA LEU A 56 -12.50 13.16 6.42
C LEU A 56 -13.89 12.57 6.71
N ARG A 57 -14.92 13.10 6.06
CA ARG A 57 -16.32 12.66 6.23
C ARG A 57 -16.94 12.03 5.00
N PHE A 58 -16.50 12.44 3.82
CA PHE A 58 -17.09 12.03 2.55
C PHE A 58 -16.09 12.20 1.40
N VAL A 59 -16.16 11.30 0.42
CA VAL A 59 -15.37 11.35 -0.82
C VAL A 59 -16.28 10.97 -1.98
N SER A 60 -16.24 11.74 -3.06
CA SER A 60 -16.81 11.36 -4.35
C SER A 60 -15.69 11.17 -5.35
N ILE A 61 -15.70 10.05 -6.07
CA ILE A 61 -14.67 9.70 -7.05
C ILE A 61 -15.35 9.48 -8.38
N ILE A 62 -14.96 10.28 -9.37
CA ILE A 62 -15.37 10.12 -10.76
C ILE A 62 -14.13 9.74 -11.54
N HIS A 63 -14.17 8.60 -12.22
CA HIS A 63 -13.07 8.14 -13.07
C HIS A 63 -13.60 7.68 -14.41
N ARG A 64 -12.76 7.82 -15.44
CA ARG A 64 -13.03 7.25 -16.76
C ARG A 64 -12.83 5.73 -16.73
N HIS A 65 -13.43 5.05 -17.70
CA HIS A 65 -13.03 3.68 -18.06
C HIS A 65 -11.52 3.59 -18.34
N GLY A 66 -10.94 2.38 -18.24
CA GLY A 66 -9.53 2.15 -18.55
C GLY A 66 -9.22 2.22 -20.05
N ASP A 67 -7.95 2.03 -20.40
CA ASP A 67 -7.50 1.97 -21.80
C ASP A 67 -8.30 0.94 -22.61
N ARG A 68 -8.71 1.31 -23.83
CA ARG A 68 -9.66 0.55 -24.65
C ARG A 68 -9.29 0.61 -26.12
N ALA A 69 -9.81 -0.34 -26.90
CA ALA A 69 -9.77 -0.27 -28.36
C ALA A 69 -10.52 0.97 -28.87
N PRO A 70 -10.21 1.47 -30.08
CA PRO A 70 -10.98 2.53 -30.73
C PRO A 70 -12.46 2.16 -30.80
N GLU A 71 -13.35 3.14 -30.66
CA GLU A 71 -14.81 2.88 -30.77
C GLU A 71 -15.22 2.59 -32.21
N VAL A 72 -14.64 3.37 -33.12
CA VAL A 72 -14.84 3.31 -34.56
C VAL A 72 -13.48 3.49 -35.22
N SER A 73 -13.35 2.94 -36.42
CA SER A 73 -12.16 3.12 -37.24
C SER A 73 -12.53 3.75 -38.59
N TYR A 74 -11.54 4.36 -39.26
CA TYR A 74 -11.73 4.99 -40.56
C TYR A 74 -11.64 3.94 -41.70
N PRO A 75 -12.24 4.19 -42.88
CA PRO A 75 -12.40 3.17 -43.91
C PRO A 75 -11.12 2.46 -44.35
N LEU A 76 -10.00 3.18 -44.44
CA LEU A 76 -8.70 2.69 -44.93
C LEU A 76 -7.72 2.35 -43.80
N ASP A 77 -8.17 2.17 -42.56
CA ASP A 77 -7.30 1.83 -41.44
C ASP A 77 -6.70 0.41 -41.61
N PRO A 78 -5.37 0.29 -41.73
CA PRO A 78 -4.72 -1.03 -41.81
C PRO A 78 -4.82 -1.80 -40.48
N TYR A 79 -5.19 -1.15 -39.38
CA TYR A 79 -5.23 -1.73 -38.02
C TYR A 79 -6.64 -2.01 -37.49
N LYS A 80 -7.68 -1.97 -38.33
CA LYS A 80 -9.08 -2.16 -37.89
C LYS A 80 -9.50 -3.61 -37.62
N GLY A 81 -8.66 -4.57 -38.01
CA GLY A 81 -9.00 -6.00 -37.95
C GLY A 81 -8.92 -6.60 -36.54
N GLU A 82 -9.59 -7.75 -36.37
CA GLU A 82 -9.57 -8.52 -35.12
C GLU A 82 -8.17 -8.95 -34.68
N SER A 83 -7.21 -9.04 -35.61
CA SER A 83 -5.80 -9.30 -35.28
C SER A 83 -5.17 -8.22 -34.41
N PHE A 84 -5.65 -6.97 -34.49
CA PHE A 84 -5.19 -5.84 -33.69
C PHE A 84 -6.10 -5.59 -32.48
N TRP A 85 -7.39 -5.84 -32.62
CA TRP A 85 -8.39 -5.67 -31.56
C TRP A 85 -9.14 -6.98 -31.31
N PRO A 86 -8.52 -7.97 -30.64
CA PRO A 86 -9.10 -9.31 -30.50
C PRO A 86 -10.35 -9.34 -29.61
N GLU A 87 -10.50 -8.38 -28.69
CA GLU A 87 -11.71 -8.21 -27.88
C GLU A 87 -12.76 -7.32 -28.59
N GLY A 88 -12.48 -6.85 -29.81
CA GLY A 88 -13.34 -5.96 -30.59
C GLY A 88 -13.11 -4.47 -30.34
N LEU A 89 -13.76 -3.64 -31.17
CA LEU A 89 -13.76 -2.18 -31.02
C LEU A 89 -14.51 -1.76 -29.75
N GLY A 90 -14.04 -0.69 -29.12
CA GLY A 90 -14.61 -0.15 -27.87
C GLY A 90 -14.37 -1.00 -26.62
N ALA A 91 -13.78 -2.20 -26.76
CA ALA A 91 -13.51 -3.13 -25.66
C ALA A 91 -12.33 -2.68 -24.78
N LEU A 92 -12.41 -3.02 -23.50
CA LEU A 92 -11.39 -2.68 -22.51
C LEU A 92 -10.13 -3.54 -22.70
N LEU A 93 -8.96 -2.91 -22.90
CA LEU A 93 -7.70 -3.61 -23.14
C LEU A 93 -7.06 -4.09 -21.84
N GLN A 94 -6.17 -5.09 -21.93
CA GLN A 94 -5.42 -5.62 -20.79
C GLN A 94 -4.65 -4.53 -20.01
N ARG A 95 -4.07 -3.55 -20.72
CA ARG A 95 -3.41 -2.40 -20.08
C ARG A 95 -4.39 -1.59 -19.24
N GLY A 96 -5.60 -1.34 -19.77
CA GLY A 96 -6.68 -0.67 -19.06
C GLY A 96 -7.12 -1.45 -17.81
N LYS A 97 -7.22 -2.78 -17.95
CA LYS A 97 -7.56 -3.68 -16.84
C LYS A 97 -6.58 -3.54 -15.66
N ILE A 98 -5.28 -3.61 -15.96
CA ILE A 98 -4.20 -3.44 -14.98
C ILE A 98 -4.21 -2.04 -14.36
N GLY A 99 -4.40 -1.00 -15.18
CA GLY A 99 -4.42 0.39 -14.72
C GLY A 99 -5.52 0.64 -13.68
N LEU A 100 -6.72 0.12 -13.91
CA LEU A 100 -7.83 0.33 -12.98
C LEU A 100 -7.77 -0.53 -11.73
N TYR A 101 -7.21 -1.74 -11.81
CA TYR A 101 -6.87 -2.48 -10.61
C TYR A 101 -5.88 -1.69 -9.72
N ARG A 102 -4.84 -1.11 -10.32
CA ARG A 102 -3.87 -0.25 -9.61
C ARG A 102 -4.52 1.00 -9.04
N LEU A 103 -5.45 1.62 -9.76
CA LEU A 103 -6.24 2.73 -9.24
C LEU A 103 -6.99 2.31 -7.97
N GLY A 104 -7.67 1.15 -7.98
CA GLY A 104 -8.32 0.60 -6.79
C GLY A 104 -7.37 0.43 -5.61
N THR A 105 -6.19 -0.16 -5.86
CA THR A 105 -5.16 -0.33 -4.81
C THR A 105 -4.65 1.00 -4.28
N PHE A 106 -4.44 1.99 -5.15
CA PHE A 106 -4.04 3.34 -4.75
C PHE A 106 -5.11 3.99 -3.87
N LEU A 107 -6.38 3.93 -4.27
CA LEU A 107 -7.50 4.47 -3.49
C LEU A 107 -7.62 3.79 -2.12
N ARG A 108 -7.37 2.47 -2.06
CA ARG A 108 -7.33 1.76 -0.77
C ARG A 108 -6.24 2.28 0.15
N GLN A 109 -5.07 2.59 -0.38
CA GLN A 109 -3.98 3.17 0.41
C GLN A 109 -4.31 4.61 0.83
N CYS A 110 -4.83 5.43 -0.07
CA CYS A 110 -5.18 6.82 0.23
C CYS A 110 -6.27 6.96 1.30
N TYR A 111 -7.22 6.01 1.32
CA TYR A 111 -8.37 6.03 2.22
C TYR A 111 -8.30 4.96 3.30
N ASP A 112 -7.11 4.43 3.59
CA ASP A 112 -6.90 3.54 4.73
C ASP A 112 -7.27 4.28 6.03
N GLY A 113 -7.94 3.59 6.96
CA GLY A 113 -8.49 4.20 8.17
C GLY A 113 -9.79 5.01 7.98
N PHE A 114 -10.15 5.41 6.75
CA PHE A 114 -11.48 5.96 6.44
C PHE A 114 -12.44 4.87 5.94
N LEU A 115 -11.97 3.99 5.04
CA LEU A 115 -12.75 2.84 4.58
C LEU A 115 -12.51 1.63 5.47
N SER A 116 -13.57 0.88 5.80
CA SER A 116 -13.44 -0.37 6.52
C SER A 116 -12.58 -1.38 5.75
N ALA A 117 -11.85 -2.21 6.50
CA ALA A 117 -11.02 -3.22 5.86
C ALA A 117 -11.84 -4.24 5.06
N LYS A 118 -13.03 -4.58 5.59
CA LYS A 118 -14.06 -5.40 4.96
C LYS A 118 -15.00 -4.51 4.17
N TYR A 119 -15.50 -5.00 3.04
CA TYR A 119 -16.55 -4.32 2.31
C TYR A 119 -17.82 -4.20 3.16
N SER A 120 -18.42 -3.01 3.18
CA SER A 120 -19.71 -2.73 3.81
C SER A 120 -20.63 -2.01 2.82
N PRO A 121 -21.85 -2.50 2.57
CA PRO A 121 -22.81 -1.82 1.67
C PRO A 121 -23.30 -0.48 2.23
N ALA A 122 -23.07 -0.19 3.51
CA ALA A 122 -23.44 1.09 4.13
C ALA A 122 -22.37 2.19 3.93
N GLU A 123 -21.15 1.84 3.51
CA GLU A 123 -20.03 2.78 3.41
C GLU A 123 -19.79 3.30 1.99
N ILE A 124 -20.13 2.51 0.98
CA ILE A 124 -19.85 2.85 -0.42
C ILE A 124 -21.06 2.60 -1.32
N PHE A 125 -21.20 3.45 -2.32
CA PHE A 125 -22.15 3.30 -3.41
C PHE A 125 -21.42 3.44 -4.74
N ILE A 126 -21.70 2.53 -5.69
CA ILE A 126 -21.03 2.49 -6.98
C ILE A 126 -22.07 2.62 -8.08
N LEU A 127 -21.90 3.65 -8.90
CA LEU A 127 -22.67 3.89 -10.10
C LEU A 127 -21.73 3.87 -11.31
N SER A 128 -22.16 3.24 -12.39
CA SER A 128 -21.42 3.20 -13.65
C SER A 128 -22.37 3.29 -14.84
N SER A 129 -21.92 3.89 -15.94
CA SER A 129 -22.63 3.82 -17.22
C SER A 129 -22.76 2.36 -17.67
N SER A 130 -23.84 2.04 -18.37
CA SER A 130 -24.20 0.65 -18.73
C SER A 130 -23.33 0.01 -19.83
N THR A 131 -22.33 0.70 -20.34
CA THR A 131 -21.39 0.13 -21.32
C THR A 131 -20.42 -0.87 -20.67
N ASP A 132 -20.16 -1.99 -21.33
CA ASP A 132 -19.32 -3.10 -20.81
C ASP A 132 -17.98 -2.63 -20.26
N ARG A 133 -17.26 -1.79 -21.00
CA ARG A 133 -15.95 -1.25 -20.57
C ARG A 133 -16.03 -0.47 -19.26
N CYS A 134 -17.15 0.20 -18.96
CA CYS A 134 -17.34 0.97 -17.73
C CYS A 134 -17.65 0.04 -16.55
N LEU A 135 -18.54 -0.94 -16.74
CA LEU A 135 -18.85 -1.95 -15.73
C LEU A 135 -17.62 -2.80 -15.37
N MET A 136 -16.85 -3.24 -16.37
CA MET A 136 -15.58 -3.95 -16.17
C MET A 136 -14.58 -3.05 -15.42
N SER A 137 -14.51 -1.78 -15.81
CA SER A 137 -13.62 -0.79 -15.18
C SER A 137 -13.93 -0.61 -13.70
N ALA A 138 -15.20 -0.41 -13.34
CA ALA A 138 -15.65 -0.30 -11.95
C ALA A 138 -15.34 -1.59 -11.16
N SER A 139 -15.57 -2.76 -11.77
CA SER A 139 -15.26 -4.06 -11.16
C SER A 139 -13.77 -4.22 -10.81
N LEU A 140 -12.88 -3.72 -11.67
CA LEU A 140 -11.43 -3.77 -11.45
C LEU A 140 -10.96 -2.82 -10.36
N VAL A 141 -11.50 -1.61 -10.32
CA VAL A 141 -11.26 -0.67 -9.21
C VAL A 141 -11.69 -1.32 -7.89
N LEU A 142 -12.88 -1.91 -7.85
CA LEU A 142 -13.40 -2.60 -6.65
C LEU A 142 -12.53 -3.79 -6.24
N ALA A 143 -12.00 -4.57 -7.19
CA ALA A 143 -11.09 -5.67 -6.91
C ALA A 143 -9.77 -5.18 -6.26
N GLY A 144 -9.28 -3.99 -6.63
CA GLY A 144 -8.11 -3.38 -5.99
C GLY A 144 -8.45 -2.70 -4.66
N LEU A 145 -9.66 -2.16 -4.53
CA LEU A 145 -10.13 -1.40 -3.37
C LEU A 145 -10.51 -2.29 -2.18
N TYR A 146 -11.16 -3.43 -2.45
CA TYR A 146 -11.64 -4.38 -1.44
C TYR A 146 -11.20 -5.83 -1.70
N PRO A 147 -9.89 -6.14 -1.59
CA PRO A 147 -9.47 -7.53 -1.48
C PRO A 147 -10.20 -8.23 -0.32
N PRO A 148 -10.75 -9.43 -0.51
CA PRO A 148 -11.55 -10.07 0.53
C PRO A 148 -10.71 -10.46 1.74
N VAL A 149 -11.27 -10.25 2.94
CA VAL A 149 -10.62 -10.60 4.22
C VAL A 149 -11.58 -11.34 5.15
N GLY A 150 -11.06 -12.30 5.92
CA GLY A 150 -11.87 -13.12 6.83
C GLY A 150 -13.02 -13.82 6.12
N LEU A 151 -14.24 -13.67 6.64
CA LEU A 151 -15.45 -14.32 6.09
C LEU A 151 -15.80 -13.91 4.65
N GLN A 152 -15.31 -12.75 4.17
CA GLN A 152 -15.51 -12.33 2.78
C GLN A 152 -14.60 -13.07 1.80
N SER A 153 -13.58 -13.78 2.30
CA SER A 153 -12.72 -14.67 1.50
C SER A 153 -13.42 -16.00 1.25
N TRP A 154 -14.47 -15.97 0.44
CA TRP A 154 -15.30 -17.14 0.09
C TRP A 154 -14.52 -18.22 -0.69
N ASN A 155 -13.42 -17.85 -1.36
CA ASN A 155 -12.56 -18.78 -2.11
C ASN A 155 -11.07 -18.55 -1.76
N PRO A 156 -10.35 -19.55 -1.23
CA PRO A 156 -8.94 -19.39 -0.84
C PRO A 156 -7.97 -19.20 -2.01
N HIS A 157 -8.37 -19.57 -3.22
CA HIS A 157 -7.55 -19.46 -4.44
C HIS A 157 -7.88 -18.22 -5.28
N LEU A 158 -8.90 -17.45 -4.89
CA LEU A 158 -9.36 -16.27 -5.63
C LEU A 158 -9.52 -15.08 -4.68
N LYS A 159 -8.58 -14.14 -4.76
CA LYS A 159 -8.60 -12.89 -3.98
C LYS A 159 -9.55 -11.85 -4.59
N TRP A 160 -10.80 -12.23 -4.80
CA TRP A 160 -11.86 -11.39 -5.33
C TRP A 160 -13.18 -11.68 -4.63
N GLN A 161 -14.02 -10.67 -4.48
CA GLN A 161 -15.38 -10.79 -3.98
C GLN A 161 -16.34 -9.98 -4.86
N PRO A 162 -17.59 -10.45 -5.01
CA PRO A 162 -18.60 -9.68 -5.70
C PRO A 162 -18.98 -8.44 -4.87
N ILE A 163 -18.94 -7.27 -5.51
CA ILE A 163 -19.44 -6.01 -4.97
C ILE A 163 -20.43 -5.43 -5.98
N PRO A 164 -21.65 -5.04 -5.57
CA PRO A 164 -22.66 -4.51 -6.48
C PRO A 164 -22.21 -3.24 -7.21
N ILE A 165 -22.49 -3.18 -8.52
CA ILE A 165 -22.31 -2.00 -9.37
C ILE A 165 -23.67 -1.65 -9.92
N HIS A 166 -24.17 -0.47 -9.60
CA HIS A 166 -25.44 0.01 -10.12
C HIS A 166 -25.24 0.69 -11.48
N THR A 167 -26.24 0.60 -12.34
CA THR A 167 -26.22 1.23 -13.65
C THR A 167 -27.63 1.61 -14.07
N VAL A 168 -27.74 2.59 -14.96
CA VAL A 168 -28.98 2.99 -15.61
C VAL A 168 -28.81 2.74 -17.12
N PRO A 169 -29.85 2.24 -17.82
CA PRO A 169 -29.80 2.12 -19.27
C PRO A 169 -29.50 3.47 -19.92
N LEU A 170 -28.61 3.51 -20.92
CA LEU A 170 -28.16 4.75 -21.59
C LEU A 170 -29.29 5.73 -21.99
N PRO A 171 -30.46 5.29 -22.52
CA PRO A 171 -31.53 6.23 -22.87
C PRO A 171 -32.12 7.00 -21.68
N ASN A 172 -31.92 6.50 -20.46
CA ASN A 172 -32.46 7.04 -19.21
C ASN A 172 -31.34 7.53 -18.28
N ASP A 173 -30.09 7.57 -18.75
CA ASP A 173 -28.95 7.99 -17.94
C ASP A 173 -28.78 9.51 -18.01
N ASP A 174 -29.39 10.22 -17.05
CA ASP A 174 -29.27 11.68 -16.92
C ASP A 174 -27.98 12.11 -16.18
N VAL A 175 -27.11 11.15 -15.85
CA VAL A 175 -25.99 11.32 -14.91
C VAL A 175 -24.62 11.15 -15.58
N SER A 176 -24.56 10.59 -16.80
CA SER A 176 -23.32 10.25 -17.53
C SER A 176 -22.90 11.24 -18.61
#